data_AF-A0A8D8JKX2-F1
#
_entry.id   AF-A0A8D8JKX2-F1
#
_cell.length_a   1.000
_cell.length_b   1.000
_cell.length_c   1.000
_cell.angle_alpha   90.00
_cell.angle_beta   90.00
_cell.angle_gamma   90.00
#
_symmetry.space_group_name_H-M   'P 1'
#
loop_
_entity.id
_entity.type
_entity.pdbx_description
1 polymer ?
#
loop_
_entity_poly.entity_id
_entity_poly.type
_entity_poly.pdbx_seq_one_letter_code
_entity_poly.pdbx_strand_id
1 'polypeptide(L)'
;KLSTNATLGRHLVATRPIRSGEVIFRESPTVLGPKTASVPLCLGCHRNLDPITTDAGKKYYNCQHCGWPMCSPSCETSCYHREECQLFASKSYRPQIRFDALAPSKKHSAYCAIVPLRAILLKRKDPARW
;
A
#
# COMPACT_ATOMS: atom_id res chain seq x y z
N LYS A 1 -4.23 16.67 -24.68
CA LYS A 1 -4.65 15.80 -25.80
C LYS A 1 -3.74 14.59 -25.87
N LEU A 2 -4.29 13.37 -25.88
CA LEU A 2 -3.51 12.15 -26.14
C LEU A 2 -3.12 12.10 -27.63
N SER A 3 -1.84 11.91 -27.93
CA SER A 3 -1.27 11.84 -29.27
C SER A 3 -0.24 10.71 -29.36
N THR A 4 0.15 10.31 -30.57
CA THR A 4 1.14 9.23 -30.79
C THR A 4 2.10 9.60 -31.92
N ASN A 5 3.40 9.32 -31.78
CA ASN A 5 4.38 9.44 -32.87
C ASN A 5 5.49 8.38 -32.75
N ALA A 6 6.38 8.28 -33.74
CA ALA A 6 7.42 7.26 -33.81
C ALA A 6 8.53 7.40 -32.75
N THR A 7 8.80 8.61 -32.27
CA THR A 7 9.89 8.88 -31.32
C THR A 7 9.47 8.66 -29.87
N LEU A 8 8.25 9.06 -29.50
CA LEU A 8 7.77 9.08 -28.11
C LEU A 8 6.70 8.02 -27.82
N GLY A 9 6.10 7.41 -28.85
CA GLY A 9 4.90 6.59 -28.66
C GLY A 9 3.71 7.43 -28.18
N ARG A 10 2.87 6.88 -27.28
CA ARG A 10 1.70 7.57 -26.70
C ARG A 10 2.14 8.64 -25.71
N HIS A 11 1.67 9.87 -25.89
CA HIS A 11 2.05 11.01 -25.07
C HIS A 11 0.90 12.04 -24.94
N LEU A 12 1.01 12.93 -23.96
CA LEU A 12 0.06 14.04 -23.76
C LEU A 12 0.65 15.34 -24.31
N VAL A 13 -0.13 16.04 -25.14
CA VAL A 13 0.18 17.37 -25.69
C VAL A 13 -0.73 18.41 -25.03
N ALA A 14 -0.17 19.55 -24.63
CA ALA A 14 -0.94 20.68 -24.10
C ALA A 14 -1.94 21.20 -25.15
N THR A 15 -3.18 21.45 -24.76
CA THR A 15 -4.24 21.98 -25.66
C THR A 15 -4.46 23.48 -25.50
N ARG A 16 -3.72 24.11 -24.59
CA ARG A 16 -3.76 25.53 -24.27
C ARG A 16 -2.46 25.95 -23.56
N PRO A 17 -2.18 27.26 -23.43
CA PRO A 17 -1.12 27.75 -22.55
C PRO A 17 -1.30 27.26 -21.10
N ILE A 18 -0.20 26.89 -20.44
CA ILE A 18 -0.14 26.41 -19.05
C ILE A 18 0.67 27.42 -18.25
N ARG A 19 0.15 27.88 -17.11
CA ARG A 19 0.86 28.82 -16.22
C ARG A 19 1.83 28.07 -15.32
N SER A 20 2.87 28.76 -14.84
CA SER A 20 3.76 28.19 -13.82
C SER A 20 2.98 27.81 -12.56
N GLY A 21 3.24 26.60 -12.03
CA GLY A 21 2.56 26.06 -10.86
C GLY A 21 1.15 25.50 -11.12
N GLU A 22 0.66 25.53 -12.35
CA GLU A 22 -0.68 25.03 -12.69
C GLU A 22 -0.76 23.49 -12.67
N VAL A 23 -1.81 22.94 -12.04
CA VAL A 23 -2.09 21.50 -12.08
C VAL A 23 -2.65 21.13 -13.45
N ILE A 24 -1.85 20.46 -14.27
CA ILE A 24 -2.21 20.06 -15.64
C ILE A 24 -3.11 18.82 -15.70
N PHE A 25 -3.01 17.93 -14.71
CA PHE A 25 -3.73 16.66 -14.66
C PHE A 25 -3.72 16.14 -13.22
N ARG A 26 -4.80 15.47 -12.82
CA ARG A 26 -4.91 14.77 -11.54
C ARG A 26 -5.67 13.48 -11.77
N GLU A 27 -5.10 12.38 -11.30
CA GLU A 27 -5.70 11.06 -11.39
C GLU A 27 -5.51 10.32 -10.07
N SER A 28 -6.52 9.55 -9.69
CA SER A 28 -6.45 8.66 -8.54
C SER A 28 -5.82 7.34 -8.96
N PRO A 29 -4.88 6.77 -8.18
CA PRO A 29 -4.27 5.50 -8.50
C PRO A 29 -5.31 4.37 -8.46
N THR A 30 -5.22 3.43 -9.41
CA THR A 30 -6.04 2.22 -9.44
C THR A 30 -5.82 1.37 -8.19
N VAL A 31 -4.54 1.15 -7.84
CA VAL A 31 -4.13 0.40 -6.65
C VAL A 31 -2.98 1.14 -5.96
N LEU A 32 -2.99 1.13 -4.64
CA LEU A 32 -1.94 1.66 -3.78
C LEU A 32 -1.36 0.53 -2.92
N GLY A 33 -0.07 0.57 -2.63
CA GLY A 33 0.54 -0.42 -1.74
C GLY A 33 2.06 -0.27 -1.57
N PRO A 34 2.66 -1.14 -0.75
CA PRO A 34 4.08 -1.14 -0.45
C PRO A 34 4.95 -1.48 -1.68
N LYS A 35 6.25 -1.14 -1.60
CA LYS A 35 7.25 -1.69 -2.51
C LYS A 35 7.50 -3.17 -2.21
N THR A 36 8.01 -3.91 -3.20
CA THR A 36 8.29 -5.36 -3.13
C THR A 36 9.04 -5.78 -1.85
N ALA A 37 10.06 -5.02 -1.47
CA ALA A 37 10.74 -5.16 -0.18
C ALA A 37 10.70 -3.81 0.52
N SER A 38 9.96 -3.73 1.61
CA SER A 38 9.75 -2.50 2.38
C SER A 38 10.13 -2.72 3.84
N VAL A 39 10.62 -1.66 4.49
CA VAL A 39 10.60 -1.61 5.96
C VAL A 39 9.16 -1.72 6.46
N PRO A 40 8.91 -2.15 7.70
CA PRO A 40 7.57 -2.25 8.23
C PRO A 40 6.79 -0.93 8.06
N LEU A 41 5.67 -1.02 7.35
CA LEU A 41 4.76 0.08 7.07
C LEU A 41 3.30 -0.35 7.30
N CYS A 42 2.46 0.63 7.62
CA CYS A 42 1.03 0.43 7.83
C CYS A 42 0.33 0.16 6.49
N LEU A 43 -0.43 -0.93 6.38
CA LEU A 43 -1.21 -1.21 5.17
C LEU A 43 -2.43 -0.29 4.99
N GLY A 44 -2.83 0.42 6.06
CA GLY A 44 -3.97 1.33 6.04
C GLY A 44 -3.63 2.75 5.56
N CYS A 45 -2.48 3.30 5.95
CA CYS A 45 -2.08 4.68 5.67
C CYS A 45 -0.67 4.83 5.06
N HIS A 46 0.02 3.72 4.81
CA HIS A 46 1.33 3.63 4.15
C HIS A 46 2.50 4.32 4.84
N ARG A 47 2.32 4.85 6.05
CA ARG A 47 3.44 5.37 6.86
C ARG A 47 4.33 4.24 7.37
N ASN A 48 5.62 4.52 7.50
CA ASN A 48 6.55 3.65 8.20
C ASN A 48 6.12 3.46 9.66
N LEU A 49 6.39 2.29 10.20
CA LEU A 49 6.03 1.93 11.56
C LEU A 49 7.19 2.13 12.51
N ASP A 50 6.90 2.83 13.60
CA ASP A 50 7.74 2.85 14.78
C ASP A 50 7.23 1.79 15.77
N PRO A 51 8.13 1.06 16.45
CA PRO A 51 7.70 0.09 17.46
C PRO A 51 7.15 0.82 18.69
N ILE A 52 6.12 0.24 19.30
CA ILE A 52 5.63 0.61 20.62
C ILE A 52 6.45 -0.09 21.69
N THR A 53 6.76 0.61 22.79
CA THR A 53 7.40 0.05 23.97
C THR A 53 6.35 -0.61 24.85
N THR A 54 6.61 -1.85 25.27
CA THR A 54 5.79 -2.61 26.24
C THR A 54 6.68 -3.22 27.30
N ASP A 55 6.10 -3.76 28.37
CA ASP A 55 6.85 -4.45 29.45
C ASP A 55 7.67 -5.64 28.94
N ALA A 56 7.20 -6.26 27.85
CA ALA A 56 7.88 -7.37 27.16
C ALA A 56 8.87 -6.91 26.07
N GLY A 57 9.14 -5.60 25.96
CA GLY A 57 10.03 -5.01 24.97
C GLY A 57 9.31 -4.24 23.85
N LYS A 58 10.05 -3.91 22.78
CA LYS A 58 9.56 -3.13 21.64
C LYS A 58 8.92 -4.04 20.58
N LYS A 59 7.69 -3.72 20.14
CA LYS A 59 6.98 -4.48 19.09
C LYS A 59 6.15 -3.55 18.22
N TYR A 60 5.71 -4.04 17.06
CA TYR A 60 4.68 -3.34 16.29
C TYR A 60 3.29 -3.63 16.87
N TYR A 61 2.36 -2.73 16.63
CA TYR A 61 0.95 -3.05 16.75
C TYR A 61 0.54 -3.94 15.57
N ASN A 62 -0.13 -5.06 15.82
CA ASN A 62 -0.58 -5.97 14.78
C ASN A 62 -2.11 -5.94 14.72
N CYS A 63 -2.66 -5.87 13.50
CA CYS A 63 -4.10 -5.95 13.26
C CYS A 63 -4.69 -7.21 13.92
N GLN A 64 -5.77 -7.05 14.66
CA GLN A 64 -6.38 -8.14 15.43
C GLN A 64 -6.99 -9.22 14.54
N HIS A 65 -7.39 -8.85 13.31
CA HIS A 65 -8.03 -9.77 12.36
C HIS A 65 -7.03 -10.57 11.52
N CYS A 66 -6.02 -9.91 10.93
CA CYS A 66 -5.10 -10.54 9.98
C CYS A 66 -3.63 -10.61 10.44
N GLY A 67 -3.29 -9.98 11.57
CA GLY A 67 -1.93 -9.99 12.13
C GLY A 67 -0.90 -9.12 11.41
N TRP A 68 -1.26 -8.38 10.35
CA TRP A 68 -0.34 -7.45 9.71
C TRP A 68 0.05 -6.29 10.65
N PRO A 69 1.31 -5.83 10.64
CA PRO A 69 1.73 -4.70 11.44
C PRO A 69 1.09 -3.40 10.91
N MET A 70 0.59 -2.57 11.83
CA MET A 70 -0.16 -1.35 11.57
C MET A 70 0.27 -0.27 12.55
N CYS A 71 -0.03 1.00 12.25
CA CYS A 71 0.33 2.10 13.15
C CYS A 71 -0.61 2.22 14.36
N SER A 72 -1.85 1.76 14.24
CA SER A 72 -2.89 1.91 15.26
C SER A 72 -4.12 1.04 14.96
N PRO A 73 -4.99 0.79 15.96
CA PRO A 73 -6.28 0.13 15.75
C PRO A 73 -7.18 0.82 14.72
N SER A 74 -7.09 2.16 14.62
CA SER A 74 -7.90 2.94 13.65
C SER A 74 -7.60 2.60 12.19
N CYS A 75 -6.42 2.07 11.87
CA CYS A 75 -6.08 1.67 10.50
C CYS A 75 -6.61 0.28 10.13
N GLU A 76 -7.11 -0.53 11.07
CA GLU A 76 -7.66 -1.84 10.76
C GLU A 76 -8.89 -1.77 9.85
N THR A 77 -9.68 -0.71 9.97
CA THR A 77 -10.91 -0.50 9.20
C THR A 77 -10.69 0.35 7.94
N SER A 78 -9.43 0.74 7.65
CA SER A 78 -9.06 1.53 6.47
C SER A 78 -9.57 0.89 5.18
N CYS A 79 -10.11 1.71 4.28
CA CYS A 79 -10.57 1.25 2.97
C CYS A 79 -9.44 0.61 2.13
N TYR A 80 -8.19 0.99 2.38
CA TYR A 80 -7.03 0.41 1.70
C TYR A 80 -6.64 -0.97 2.23
N HIS A 81 -7.04 -1.33 3.45
CA HIS A 81 -6.65 -2.59 4.10
C HIS A 81 -7.80 -3.59 4.25
N ARG A 82 -9.05 -3.14 4.29
CA ARG A 82 -10.21 -3.98 4.63
C ARG A 82 -10.33 -5.27 3.81
N GLU A 83 -10.22 -5.18 2.50
CA GLU A 83 -10.47 -6.31 1.58
C GLU A 83 -9.41 -7.42 1.73
N GLU A 84 -8.14 -7.05 1.73
CA GLU A 84 -7.04 -8.02 1.92
C GLU A 84 -7.01 -8.56 3.36
N CYS A 85 -7.39 -7.73 4.35
CA CYS A 85 -7.49 -8.14 5.74
C CYS A 85 -8.49 -9.29 5.91
N GLN A 86 -9.68 -9.16 5.34
CA GLN A 86 -10.71 -10.21 5.35
C GLN A 86 -10.19 -11.50 4.72
N LEU A 87 -9.50 -11.41 3.58
CA LEU A 87 -8.92 -12.57 2.93
C LEU A 87 -7.86 -13.26 3.82
N PHE A 88 -6.89 -12.50 4.34
CA PHE A 88 -5.85 -13.04 5.22
C PHE A 88 -6.45 -13.67 6.50
N ALA A 89 -7.46 -13.03 7.08
CA ALA A 89 -8.18 -13.56 8.23
C ALA A 89 -8.88 -14.89 7.90
N SER A 90 -9.61 -14.96 6.78
CA SER A 90 -10.33 -16.17 6.34
C SER A 90 -9.43 -17.36 6.03
N LYS A 91 -8.15 -17.11 5.70
CA LYS A 91 -7.15 -18.13 5.41
C LYS A 91 -6.22 -18.40 6.58
N SER A 92 -6.47 -17.80 7.75
CA SER A 92 -5.60 -17.85 8.93
C SER A 92 -4.12 -17.53 8.62
N TYR A 93 -3.88 -16.72 7.60
CA TYR A 93 -2.54 -16.28 7.25
C TYR A 93 -2.10 -15.17 8.21
N ARG A 94 -0.87 -15.27 8.73
CA ARG A 94 -0.27 -14.31 9.66
C ARG A 94 1.17 -14.01 9.25
N PRO A 95 1.51 -12.77 8.87
CA PRO A 95 2.86 -12.45 8.44
C PRO A 95 3.84 -12.46 9.63
N GLN A 96 5.04 -13.01 9.42
CA GLN A 96 6.12 -12.98 10.42
C GLN A 96 6.93 -11.67 10.30
N ILE A 97 6.27 -10.53 10.53
CA ILE A 97 6.91 -9.21 10.57
C ILE A 97 6.99 -8.78 12.02
N ARG A 98 8.20 -8.74 12.57
CA ARG A 98 8.49 -8.38 13.96
C ARG A 98 9.54 -7.28 13.97
N PHE A 99 9.50 -6.45 15.01
CA PHE A 99 10.55 -5.47 15.24
C PHE A 99 11.86 -6.18 15.60
N ASP A 100 12.95 -5.75 14.99
CA ASP A 100 14.30 -6.24 15.24
C ASP A 100 15.17 -5.05 15.67
N ALA A 101 15.57 -5.04 16.95
CA ALA A 101 16.36 -3.95 17.51
C ALA A 101 17.78 -3.90 16.93
N LEU A 102 18.32 -5.02 16.47
CA LEU A 102 19.64 -5.10 15.83
C LEU A 102 19.57 -4.66 14.35
N ALA A 103 18.40 -4.76 13.73
CA ALA A 103 18.16 -4.38 12.34
C ALA A 103 16.84 -3.60 12.17
N PRO A 104 16.74 -2.36 12.71
CA PRO A 104 15.50 -1.58 12.71
C PRO A 104 15.01 -1.20 11.30
N SER A 105 15.89 -1.21 10.31
CA SER A 105 15.57 -0.94 8.89
C SER A 105 15.50 -2.21 8.04
N LYS A 106 15.30 -3.38 8.67
CA LYS A 106 15.13 -4.64 7.95
C LYS A 106 13.93 -4.57 7.01
N LYS A 107 14.15 -4.91 5.75
CA LYS A 107 13.09 -4.99 4.75
C LYS A 107 12.44 -6.37 4.79
N HIS A 108 11.12 -6.42 4.66
CA HIS A 108 10.35 -7.66 4.61
C HIS A 108 9.79 -7.88 3.21
N SER A 109 10.11 -9.03 2.61
CA SER A 109 9.61 -9.42 1.29
C SER A 109 8.12 -9.76 1.27
N ALA A 110 7.52 -10.10 2.43
CA ALA A 110 6.09 -10.40 2.54
C ALA A 110 5.19 -9.29 1.96
N TYR A 111 5.66 -8.03 1.97
CA TYR A 111 4.95 -6.91 1.37
C TYR A 111 4.77 -7.02 -0.15
N CYS A 112 5.57 -7.82 -0.86
CA CYS A 112 5.48 -7.98 -2.32
C CYS A 112 4.10 -8.50 -2.79
N ALA A 113 3.41 -9.25 -1.94
CA ALA A 113 2.12 -9.85 -2.28
C ALA A 113 0.95 -8.84 -2.20
N ILE A 114 1.12 -7.70 -1.52
CA ILE A 114 0.01 -6.79 -1.22
C ILE A 114 -0.53 -6.12 -2.48
N VAL A 115 0.32 -5.49 -3.30
CA VAL A 115 -0.15 -4.79 -4.51
C VAL A 115 -0.81 -5.74 -5.52
N PRO A 116 -0.20 -6.89 -5.88
CA PRO A 116 -0.86 -7.88 -6.75
C PRO A 116 -2.18 -8.38 -6.18
N LEU A 117 -2.24 -8.61 -4.86
CA LEU A 117 -3.46 -9.05 -4.21
C LEU A 117 -4.57 -7.99 -4.29
N ARG A 118 -4.26 -6.73 -3.97
CA ARG A 118 -5.21 -5.61 -4.09
C ARG A 118 -5.74 -5.46 -5.51
N ALA A 119 -4.86 -5.64 -6.50
CA ALA A 119 -5.23 -5.64 -7.91
C ALA A 119 -6.26 -6.73 -8.25
N ILE A 120 -6.00 -7.98 -7.84
CA ILE A 120 -6.92 -9.10 -8.06
C ILE A 120 -8.26 -8.88 -7.33
N LEU A 121 -8.22 -8.36 -6.10
CA LEU A 121 -9.42 -8.04 -5.32
C LEU A 121 -10.23 -6.92 -5.96
N LEU A 122 -9.58 -5.87 -6.48
CA LEU A 122 -10.23 -4.79 -7.22
C LEU A 122 -10.95 -5.35 -8.45
N LYS A 123 -10.29 -6.17 -9.26
CA LYS A 123 -10.90 -6.80 -10.45
C LYS A 123 -12.17 -7.60 -10.11
N ARG A 124 -12.24 -8.21 -8.93
CA ARG A 124 -13.43 -8.98 -8.48
C ARG A 124 -14.53 -8.08 -7.94
N LYS A 125 -14.17 -7.04 -7.19
CA LYS A 125 -15.11 -6.15 -6.50
C LYS A 125 -15.71 -5.09 -7.43
N ASP A 126 -14.88 -4.54 -8.31
CA ASP A 126 -15.24 -3.46 -9.23
C ASP A 126 -14.49 -3.62 -10.56
N PRO A 127 -14.98 -4.48 -11.46
CA PRO A 127 -14.36 -4.72 -12.76
C PRO A 127 -14.29 -3.48 -13.66
N ALA A 128 -15.15 -2.47 -13.44
CA ALA A 128 -15.17 -1.25 -14.24
C ALA A 128 -14.00 -0.30 -13.90
N ARG A 129 -13.44 -0.42 -12.70
CA ARG A 129 -12.25 0.33 -12.25
C ARG A 129 -10.93 -0.38 -12.53
N TRP A 130 -10.96 -1.61 -13.03
CA TRP A 130 -9.78 -2.43 -13.36
C TRP A 130 -9.31 -2.18 -14.78
#